data_AF-A0A533U883-F1
#
_entry.id   AF-A0A533U883-F1
#
_cell.length_a   1.000
_cell.length_b   1.000
_cell.length_c   1.000
_cell.angle_alpha   90.00
_cell.angle_beta   90.00
_cell.angle_gamma   90.00
#
_symmetry.space_group_name_H-M   'P 1'
#
loop_
_entity.id
_entity.type
_entity.pdbx_description
1 polymer ?
#
loop_
_entity_poly.entity_id
_entity_poly.type
_entity_poly.pdbx_seq_one_letter_code
_entity_poly.pdbx_strand_id
1 'polypeptide(L)'
;MEKNPKLPKISFSITPSQEGYIIACNEIPYLFTDVKKIEEIDRSISRLVTEYIEYFPHDATKRGISREIETHAVWKARPNSVALE
;
A
#
# COMPACT_ATOMS: atom_id res chain seq x y z
N MET A 1 -15.46 -1.49 29.15
CA MET A 1 -14.30 -1.02 28.36
C MET A 1 -14.52 -1.46 26.92
N GLU A 2 -15.26 -0.66 26.15
CA GLU A 2 -15.37 -0.89 24.70
C GLU A 2 -14.02 -0.53 24.08
N LYS A 3 -13.22 -1.55 23.76
CA LYS A 3 -12.13 -1.37 22.81
C LYS A 3 -12.82 -1.05 21.49
N ASN A 4 -12.87 0.22 21.11
CA ASN A 4 -13.19 0.62 19.73
C ASN A 4 -12.43 -0.35 18.83
N PRO A 5 -13.11 -1.22 18.04
CA PRO A 5 -12.42 -2.03 17.08
C PRO A 5 -11.86 -1.04 16.09
N LYS A 6 -10.56 -0.70 16.22
CA LYS A 6 -9.87 0.12 15.24
C LYS A 6 -10.15 -0.59 13.91
N LEU A 7 -10.89 0.09 13.04
CA LEU A 7 -11.07 -0.39 11.68
C LEU A 7 -9.68 -0.78 11.18
N PRO A 8 -9.53 -1.99 10.59
CA PRO A 8 -8.25 -2.38 10.02
C PRO A 8 -7.79 -1.25 9.10
N LYS A 9 -6.52 -0.87 9.19
CA LYS A 9 -5.91 0.13 8.32
C LYS A 9 -4.90 -0.59 7.46
N ILE A 10 -4.93 -0.33 6.16
CA ILE A 10 -3.93 -0.84 5.23
C ILE A 10 -2.97 0.30 4.90
N SER A 11 -1.68 0.01 4.95
CA SER A 11 -0.64 1.01 4.74
C SER A 11 0.28 0.61 3.58
N PHE A 12 0.58 1.56 2.72
CA PHE A 12 1.43 1.33 1.55
C PHE A 12 2.74 2.09 1.70
N SER A 13 3.85 1.41 1.46
CA SER A 13 5.17 2.03 1.31
C SER A 13 5.40 2.43 -0.14
N ILE A 14 5.73 3.69 -0.37
CA ILE A 14 6.14 4.19 -1.69
C ILE A 14 7.65 4.43 -1.67
N THR A 15 8.37 3.75 -2.58
CA THR A 15 9.82 3.82 -2.71
C THR A 15 10.18 4.32 -4.12
N PRO A 16 10.91 5.44 -4.26
CA PRO A 16 11.42 5.87 -5.56
C PRO A 16 12.38 4.84 -6.16
N SER A 17 12.33 4.68 -7.49
CA SER A 17 13.19 3.80 -8.29
C SER A 17 13.67 4.55 -9.55
N GLN A 18 14.61 3.96 -10.30
CA GLN A 18 15.13 4.58 -11.53
C GLN A 18 14.04 4.84 -12.58
N GLU A 19 12.99 4.02 -12.60
CA GLU A 19 11.91 4.06 -13.60
C GLU A 19 10.60 4.66 -13.08
N GLY A 20 10.56 5.14 -11.82
CA GLY A 20 9.35 5.68 -11.20
C GLY A 20 9.27 5.37 -9.71
N TYR A 21 8.17 4.72 -9.29
CA TYR A 21 7.87 4.46 -7.88
C TYR A 21 7.37 3.02 -7.71
N ILE A 22 7.92 2.33 -6.70
CA ILE A 22 7.45 1.03 -6.25
C ILE A 22 6.51 1.26 -5.07
N ILE A 23 5.31 0.71 -5.16
CA ILE A 23 4.26 0.77 -4.15
C ILE A 23 4.09 -0.64 -3.58
N ALA A 24 4.27 -0.82 -2.28
CA ALA A 24 4.12 -2.12 -1.62
C ALA A 24 3.23 -2.02 -0.39
N CYS A 25 2.28 -2.92 -0.24
CA CYS A 25 1.47 -3.05 0.96
C CYS A 25 2.34 -3.57 2.13
N ASN A 26 2.24 -2.92 3.29
CA ASN A 26 3.02 -3.30 4.46
C ASN A 26 2.45 -4.56 5.14
N GLU A 27 1.14 -4.79 5.05
CA GLU A 27 0.46 -5.91 5.70
C GLU A 27 0.38 -7.17 4.82
N ILE A 28 0.56 -7.01 3.50
CA ILE A 28 0.40 -8.08 2.50
C ILE A 28 1.62 -8.08 1.55
N PRO A 29 2.62 -8.96 1.78
CA PRO A 29 3.89 -8.92 1.06
C PRO A 29 3.80 -9.06 -0.47
N TYR A 30 2.79 -9.76 -0.97
CA TYR A 30 2.58 -9.99 -2.41
C TYR A 30 1.72 -8.92 -3.07
N LEU A 31 1.22 -7.93 -2.32
CA LEU A 31 0.40 -6.86 -2.85
C LEU A 31 1.27 -5.62 -3.13
N PHE A 32 1.83 -5.56 -4.34
CA PHE A 32 2.70 -4.48 -4.77
C PHE A 32 2.52 -4.19 -6.27
N THR A 33 2.91 -2.98 -6.69
CA THR A 33 2.98 -2.56 -8.09
C THR A 33 4.06 -1.49 -8.27
N ASP A 34 4.51 -1.28 -9.49
CA ASP A 34 5.24 -0.08 -9.89
C ASP A 34 4.33 0.89 -10.66
N VAL A 35 4.68 2.19 -10.61
CA VAL A 35 4.10 3.25 -11.43
C VAL A 35 5.19 4.20 -11.91
N LYS A 36 5.01 4.80 -13.09
CA LYS A 36 6.01 5.73 -13.64
C LYS A 36 5.90 7.12 -13.05
N LYS A 37 4.68 7.56 -12.72
CA LYS A 37 4.40 8.92 -12.27
C LYS A 37 3.76 8.95 -10.89
N ILE A 38 4.07 10.01 -10.15
CA ILE A 38 3.50 10.27 -8.82
C ILE A 38 1.97 10.41 -8.84
N GLU A 39 1.42 11.01 -9.91
CA GLU A 39 -0.02 11.20 -10.10
C GLU A 39 -0.81 9.87 -10.25
N GLU A 40 -0.11 8.77 -10.57
CA GLU A 40 -0.74 7.45 -10.74
C GLU A 40 -0.84 6.66 -9.44
N ILE A 41 -0.14 7.09 -8.38
CA ILE A 41 0.01 6.33 -7.13
C ILE A 41 -1.33 6.05 -6.46
N ASP A 42 -2.16 7.08 -6.22
CA ASP A 42 -3.43 6.91 -5.51
C ASP A 42 -4.38 5.99 -6.27
N ARG A 43 -4.43 6.13 -7.60
CA ARG A 43 -5.23 5.26 -8.47
C ARG A 43 -4.72 3.82 -8.44
N SER A 44 -3.41 3.62 -8.46
CA SER A 44 -2.79 2.30 -8.42
C SER A 44 -2.98 1.61 -7.07
N ILE A 45 -2.93 2.35 -5.95
CA ILE A 45 -3.26 1.82 -4.61
C ILE A 45 -4.73 1.37 -4.57
N SER A 46 -5.66 2.22 -5.01
CA SER A 46 -7.09 1.91 -5.03
C SER A 46 -7.39 0.67 -5.89
N ARG A 47 -6.73 0.57 -7.05
CA ARG A 47 -6.81 -0.58 -7.94
C ARG A 47 -6.28 -1.86 -7.28
N LEU A 48 -5.08 -1.81 -6.69
CA LEU A 48 -4.48 -2.95 -5.98
C LEU A 48 -5.40 -3.50 -4.89
N VAL A 49 -5.99 -2.61 -4.07
CA VAL A 49 -6.92 -3.01 -3.01
C VAL A 49 -8.18 -3.64 -3.59
N THR A 50 -8.72 -3.06 -4.66
CA THR A 50 -9.91 -3.59 -5.35
C THR A 50 -9.66 -4.97 -5.93
N GLU A 51 -8.57 -5.14 -6.69
CA GLU A 51 -8.16 -6.42 -7.27
C GLU A 51 -7.90 -7.46 -6.17
N TYR A 52 -7.28 -7.08 -5.06
CA TYR A 52 -7.07 -7.98 -3.93
C TYR A 52 -8.37 -8.49 -3.31
N ILE A 53 -9.37 -7.61 -3.11
CA ILE A 53 -10.68 -8.00 -2.58
C ILE A 53 -11.41 -8.92 -3.54
N GLU A 54 -11.32 -8.66 -4.85
CA GLU A 54 -12.00 -9.44 -5.88
C GLU A 54 -11.37 -10.82 -6.11
N TYR A 55 -10.05 -10.91 -6.16
CA TYR A 55 -9.34 -12.17 -6.44
C TYR A 55 -9.06 -13.00 -5.17
N PHE A 56 -8.98 -12.39 -3.99
CA PHE A 56 -8.70 -13.07 -2.72
C PHE A 56 -9.74 -12.75 -1.63
N PRO A 57 -11.04 -12.94 -1.88
CA PRO A 57 -12.12 -12.48 -0.99
C PRO A 57 -12.06 -13.16 0.40
N HIS A 58 -11.64 -14.42 0.48
CA HIS A 58 -11.49 -15.13 1.74
C HIS A 58 -10.37 -14.56 2.62
N ASP A 59 -9.22 -14.22 2.01
CA ASP A 59 -8.10 -13.61 2.74
C ASP A 59 -8.42 -12.17 3.13
N ALA A 60 -9.04 -11.41 2.23
CA ALA A 60 -9.52 -10.06 2.50
C ALA A 60 -10.49 -10.02 3.69
N THR A 61 -11.49 -10.91 3.71
CA THR A 61 -12.45 -11.03 4.81
C THR A 61 -11.75 -11.39 6.13
N LYS A 62 -10.82 -12.36 6.10
CA LYS A 62 -10.05 -12.78 7.29
C LYS A 62 -9.22 -11.63 7.87
N ARG A 63 -8.72 -10.73 7.03
CA ARG A 63 -7.94 -9.55 7.42
C ARG A 63 -8.81 -8.32 7.73
N GLY A 64 -10.13 -8.42 7.52
CA GLY A 64 -11.08 -7.31 7.66
C GLY A 64 -10.91 -6.23 6.59
N ILE A 65 -10.28 -6.54 5.46
CA ILE A 65 -10.07 -5.62 4.35
C ILE A 65 -11.34 -5.61 3.48
N SER A 66 -11.98 -4.45 3.41
CA SER A 66 -13.16 -4.22 2.57
C SER A 66 -12.94 -2.97 1.71
N ARG A 67 -13.86 -2.70 0.78
CA ARG A 67 -13.80 -1.52 -0.10
C ARG A 67 -13.91 -0.19 0.66
N GLU A 68 -14.39 -0.24 1.91
CA GLU A 68 -14.60 0.93 2.77
C GLU A 68 -13.41 1.18 3.72
N ILE A 69 -12.33 0.41 3.59
CA ILE A 69 -11.16 0.54 4.44
C ILE A 69 -10.42 1.86 4.18
N GLU A 70 -9.98 2.54 5.23
CA GLU A 70 -9.09 3.69 5.11
C GLU A 70 -7.71 3.22 4.57
N THR A 71 -7.29 3.75 3.42
CA THR A 71 -5.95 3.54 2.86
C THR A 71 -5.03 4.69 3.27
N HIS A 72 -3.83 4.36 3.77
CA HIS A 72 -2.81 5.35 4.08
C HIS A 72 -1.55 5.10 3.26
N ALA A 73 -1.09 6.12 2.52
CA ALA A 73 0.17 6.10 1.81
C ALA A 73 1.30 6.65 2.70
N VAL A 74 2.35 5.85 2.89
CA VAL A 74 3.56 6.20 3.63
C VAL A 74 4.72 6.32 2.66
N TRP A 75 5.27 7.51 2.54
CA TRP A 75 6.43 7.79 1.70
C TRP A 75 7.70 7.32 2.40
N LYS A 76 8.39 6.34 1.81
CA LYS A 76 9.71 5.89 2.27
C LYS A 76 10.77 6.41 1.32
N ALA A 77 11.18 7.66 1.53
CA ALA A 77 12.46 8.12 1.01
C ALA A 77 13.56 7.52 1.89
N ARG A 78 14.29 6.52 1.39
CA ARG A 78 15.58 6.21 2.00
C ARG A 78 16.50 7.38 1.61
N PRO A 79 17.10 8.12 2.57
CA PRO A 79 18.20 8.99 2.23
C PRO A 79 19.25 8.10 1.57
N ASN A 80 19.56 8.38 0.30
CA ASN A 80 20.74 7.80 -0.32
C ASN A 80 21.91 8.13 0.62
N SER A 81 22.42 7.12 1.33
CA SER A 81 23.75 7.18 1.94
C SER A 81 24.76 7.08 0.80
N VAL A 82 24.73 8.07 -0.09
CA VAL A 82 25.88 8.46 -0.88
C VAL A 82 26.43 9.67 -0.14
N ALA A 83 27.13 9.39 0.96
CA ALA A 83 28.19 10.29 1.36
C ALA A 83 29.16 10.30 0.17
N LEU A 84 29.15 11.41 -0.56
CA LEU A 84 30.24 11.76 -1.46
C LEU A 84 31.47 11.95 -0.56
N GLU A 85 32.34 10.95 -0.52
CA GLU A 85 33.77 11.10 -0.20
C GLU A 85 34.59 10.48 -1.33
#